data_AF-A0A1S3CSE5-F1
#
_entry.id   AF-A0A1S3CSE5-F1
#
_cell.length_a   1.000
_cell.length_b   1.000
_cell.length_c   1.000
_cell.angle_alpha   90.00
_cell.angle_beta   90.00
_cell.angle_gamma   90.00
#
_symmetry.space_group_name_H-M   'P 1'
#
loop_
_entity.id
_entity.type
_entity.pdbx_description
1 polymer ?
#
loop_
_entity_poly.entity_id
_entity_poly.type
_entity_poly.pdbx_seq_one_letter_code
_entity_poly.pdbx_strand_id
1 'polypeptide(L)'
;VFGCVDCGLTEWRVVLVDLRNHGKSAELEGFDPPHDMVNAAKDLAKLIESQDWAWPDVVMGHSMGGKVALQFLESCNRGDYGNLASLPKQLWVLDSVPGNVNPENSDGEVEKVLKTLQGLPSLVPSRK
;
A
#
# COMPACT_ATOMS: atom_id res chain seq x y z
N VAL A 1 6.05 4.80 0.51
CA VAL A 1 5.63 4.34 1.86
C VAL A 1 6.82 3.68 2.51
N PHE A 2 7.10 3.95 3.80
CA PHE A 2 8.08 3.37 4.76
C PHE A 2 9.03 4.37 5.45
N GLY A 3 9.12 4.22 6.77
CA GLY A 3 9.71 5.19 7.70
C GLY A 3 10.75 4.61 8.66
N CYS A 4 11.07 5.48 9.61
CA CYS A 4 12.29 5.61 10.41
C CYS A 4 12.81 4.34 11.06
N VAL A 5 14.11 4.07 10.87
CA VAL A 5 14.94 3.19 11.70
C VAL A 5 15.77 4.11 12.60
N ASP A 6 15.57 4.03 13.91
CA ASP A 6 16.31 4.85 14.90
C ASP A 6 17.77 4.38 14.98
N CYS A 7 18.67 5.15 14.36
CA CYS A 7 20.12 5.05 14.53
C CYS A 7 20.64 6.34 15.20
N GLY A 8 20.20 6.61 16.43
CA GLY A 8 20.73 7.72 17.23
C GLY A 8 20.10 9.08 16.89
N LEU A 9 20.04 9.94 17.91
CA LEU A 9 19.15 11.11 18.11
C LEU A 9 18.99 12.16 16.99
N THR A 10 19.57 11.99 15.79
CA THR A 10 19.43 12.92 14.66
C THR A 10 19.29 12.29 13.28
N GLU A 11 19.40 10.97 13.10
CA GLU A 11 19.37 10.37 11.76
C GLU A 11 18.02 9.71 11.47
N TRP A 12 17.32 10.25 10.47
CA TRP A 12 16.09 9.67 9.93
C TRP A 12 16.40 8.83 8.71
N ARG A 13 15.96 7.57 8.71
CA ARG A 13 15.92 6.74 7.51
C ARG A 13 14.52 6.74 6.91
N VAL A 14 14.39 7.14 5.66
CA VAL A 14 13.13 7.05 4.91
C VAL A 14 13.28 6.02 3.80
N VAL A 15 12.31 5.13 3.66
CA VAL A 15 12.29 4.12 2.60
C VAL A 15 11.03 4.33 1.77
N LEU A 16 11.19 4.60 0.48
CA LEU A 16 10.07 4.74 -0.43
C LEU A 16 9.83 3.41 -1.15
N VAL A 17 8.75 2.73 -0.80
CA VAL A 17 8.38 1.44 -1.38
C VAL A 17 7.31 1.59 -2.46
N ASP A 18 7.54 0.93 -3.59
CA ASP A 18 6.54 0.63 -4.61
C ASP A 18 5.72 -0.58 -4.16
N LEU A 19 4.40 -0.40 -4.00
CA LEU A 19 3.50 -1.48 -3.58
C LEU A 19 3.37 -2.56 -4.68
N ARG A 20 2.89 -3.75 -4.31
CA ARG A 20 2.53 -4.81 -5.28
C ARG A 20 1.79 -4.23 -6.49
N ASN A 21 2.15 -4.70 -7.68
CA ASN A 21 1.55 -4.27 -8.96
C ASN A 21 1.72 -2.77 -9.29
N HIS A 22 2.57 -2.02 -8.59
CA HIS A 22 2.85 -0.61 -8.86
C HIS A 22 4.35 -0.37 -9.06
N GLY A 23 4.70 0.65 -9.84
CA GLY A 23 6.09 1.05 -10.06
C GLY A 23 6.98 -0.12 -10.49
N LYS A 24 8.17 -0.23 -9.89
CA LYS A 24 9.09 -1.35 -10.16
C LYS A 24 8.59 -2.69 -9.63
N SER A 25 7.74 -2.68 -8.60
CA SER A 25 7.16 -3.90 -8.04
C SER A 25 6.15 -4.56 -8.98
N ALA A 26 5.68 -3.86 -10.02
CA ALA A 26 4.82 -4.45 -11.06
C ALA A 26 5.57 -5.43 -11.98
N GLU A 27 6.90 -5.33 -12.04
CA GLU A 27 7.75 -6.19 -12.87
C GLU A 27 8.27 -7.42 -12.10
N LEU A 28 7.98 -7.50 -10.80
CA LEU A 28 8.45 -8.58 -9.92
C LEU A 28 7.44 -9.73 -9.87
N GLU A 29 7.96 -10.95 -9.86
CA GLU A 29 7.19 -12.16 -9.59
C GLU A 29 7.01 -12.40 -8.07
N GLY A 30 6.08 -13.28 -7.70
CA GLY A 30 5.86 -13.68 -6.29
C GLY A 30 4.80 -12.89 -5.53
N PHE A 31 4.09 -11.97 -6.19
CA PHE A 31 2.88 -11.33 -5.67
C PHE A 31 1.63 -12.12 -6.07
N ASP A 32 1.44 -13.30 -5.49
CA ASP A 32 0.26 -14.12 -5.81
C ASP A 32 -1.05 -13.45 -5.34
N PRO A 33 -2.17 -13.67 -6.05
CA PRO A 33 -3.50 -13.27 -5.60
C PRO A 33 -3.84 -13.86 -4.21
N PRO A 34 -4.70 -13.18 -3.42
CA PRO A 34 -5.46 -12.00 -3.79
C PRO A 34 -4.66 -10.69 -3.69
N HIS A 35 -4.94 -9.75 -4.61
CA HIS A 35 -4.34 -8.41 -4.61
C HIS A 35 -5.16 -7.43 -3.76
N ASP A 36 -5.24 -7.71 -2.46
CA ASP A 36 -5.97 -6.90 -1.48
C ASP A 36 -5.04 -6.09 -0.55
N MET A 37 -5.64 -5.28 0.32
CA MET A 37 -4.89 -4.45 1.28
C MET A 37 -4.10 -5.29 2.28
N VAL A 38 -4.63 -6.45 2.69
CA VAL A 38 -4.00 -7.36 3.66
C VAL A 38 -2.68 -7.88 3.10
N ASN A 39 -2.69 -8.37 1.87
CA ASN A 39 -1.49 -8.88 1.23
C ASN A 39 -0.54 -7.75 0.82
N ALA A 40 -1.05 -6.58 0.41
CA ALA A 40 -0.21 -5.40 0.19
C ALA A 40 0.51 -4.95 1.47
N ALA A 41 -0.16 -5.02 2.63
CA ALA A 41 0.45 -4.75 3.93
C ALA A 41 1.49 -5.82 4.31
N LYS A 42 1.17 -7.10 4.06
CA LYS A 42 2.07 -8.23 4.32
C LYS A 42 3.37 -8.17 3.53
N ASP A 43 3.35 -7.68 2.29
CA ASP A 43 4.58 -7.52 1.51
C ASP A 43 5.57 -6.55 2.16
N LEU A 44 5.04 -5.55 2.87
CA LEU A 44 5.85 -4.57 3.55
C LEU A 44 6.55 -5.16 4.77
N ALA A 45 5.84 -6.01 5.53
CA ALA A 45 6.43 -6.79 6.60
C ALA A 45 7.53 -7.72 6.07
N LYS A 46 7.24 -8.47 4.99
CA LYS A 46 8.24 -9.33 4.33
C LYS A 46 9.45 -8.54 3.84
N LEU A 47 9.25 -7.31 3.34
CA LEU A 47 10.35 -6.45 2.92
C LEU A 47 11.24 -6.08 4.09
N ILE A 48 10.66 -5.63 5.21
CA ILE A 48 11.40 -5.32 6.46
C ILE A 48 12.22 -6.52 6.91
N GLU A 49 11.59 -7.71 6.98
CA GLU A 49 12.25 -8.95 7.37
C GLU A 49 13.37 -9.35 6.41
N SER A 50 13.12 -9.30 5.09
CA SER A 50 14.09 -9.71 4.07
C SER A 50 15.36 -8.86 4.06
N GLN A 51 15.24 -7.63 4.56
CA GLN A 51 16.34 -6.68 4.63
C GLN A 51 16.97 -6.60 6.03
N ASP A 52 16.49 -7.41 6.97
CA ASP A 52 16.88 -7.40 8.39
C ASP A 52 16.83 -5.98 8.99
N TRP A 53 15.76 -5.25 8.67
CA TRP A 53 15.55 -3.89 9.19
C TRP A 53 14.82 -3.92 10.52
N ALA A 54 15.11 -2.92 11.36
CA ALA A 54 14.24 -2.62 12.48
C ALA A 54 12.83 -2.23 11.97
N TRP A 55 11.82 -2.60 12.74
CA TRP A 55 10.44 -2.22 12.46
C TRP A 55 10.27 -0.69 12.54
N PRO A 56 9.48 -0.09 11.63
CA PRO A 56 9.44 1.34 11.47
C PRO A 56 8.70 2.04 12.61
N ASP A 57 9.28 3.12 13.12
CA ASP A 57 8.61 3.98 14.11
C ASP A 57 7.45 4.77 13.51
N VAL A 58 7.50 5.07 12.21
CA VAL A 58 6.48 5.82 11.49
C VAL A 58 6.12 5.10 10.20
N VAL A 59 4.81 4.92 9.97
CA VAL A 59 4.30 4.45 8.68
C VAL A 59 3.43 5.55 8.09
N MET A 60 3.64 5.84 6.80
CA MET A 60 2.90 6.89 6.11
C MET A 60 2.46 6.45 4.73
N GLY A 61 1.25 6.82 4.35
CA GLY A 61 0.67 6.49 3.05
C GLY A 61 -0.27 7.56 2.54
N HIS A 62 -0.27 7.71 1.22
CA HIS A 62 -1.15 8.63 0.50
C HIS A 62 -2.19 7.86 -0.31
N SER A 63 -3.45 8.34 -0.36
CA SER A 63 -4.54 7.72 -1.12
C SER A 63 -4.67 6.22 -0.84
N MET A 64 -4.53 5.33 -1.83
CA MET A 64 -4.51 3.87 -1.62
C MET A 64 -3.41 3.43 -0.62
N GLY A 65 -2.23 4.05 -0.68
CA GLY A 65 -1.13 3.74 0.23
C GLY A 65 -1.46 4.04 1.69
N GLY A 66 -2.36 4.99 1.97
CA GLY A 66 -2.84 5.25 3.32
C GLY A 66 -3.73 4.14 3.88
N LYS A 67 -4.51 3.47 3.02
CA LYS A 67 -5.28 2.27 3.40
C LYS A 67 -4.36 1.09 3.70
N VAL A 68 -3.30 0.92 2.91
CA VAL A 68 -2.27 -0.10 3.19
C VAL A 68 -1.55 0.20 4.50
N ALA A 69 -1.24 1.47 4.78
CA ALA A 69 -0.62 1.89 6.04
C ALA A 69 -1.53 1.59 7.26
N LEU A 70 -2.84 1.83 7.14
CA LEU A 70 -3.83 1.46 8.15
C LEU A 70 -3.87 -0.06 8.36
N GLN A 71 -3.93 -0.83 7.28
CA GLN A 71 -3.96 -2.30 7.34
C GLN A 71 -2.68 -2.87 7.96
N PHE A 72 -1.52 -2.29 7.64
CA PHE A 72 -0.24 -2.68 8.22
C PHE A 72 -0.23 -2.49 9.74
N LEU A 73 -0.69 -1.33 10.22
CA LEU A 73 -0.83 -1.05 11.66
C LEU A 73 -1.77 -2.06 12.34
N GLU A 74 -2.92 -2.34 11.71
CA GLU A 74 -3.89 -3.30 12.23
C GLU A 74 -3.30 -4.71 12.33
N SER A 75 -2.60 -5.17 11.28
CA SER A 75 -1.97 -6.49 11.25
C SER A 75 -0.81 -6.60 12.24
N CYS A 76 -0.02 -5.53 12.46
CA CYS A 76 0.95 -5.46 13.55
C CYS A 76 0.24 -5.66 14.92
N ASN A 77 -0.86 -4.95 15.16
CA ASN A 77 -1.61 -5.06 16.42
C ASN A 77 -2.25 -6.43 16.65
N ARG A 78 -2.61 -7.15 15.57
CA ARG A 78 -3.13 -8.53 15.63
C ARG A 78 -2.02 -9.57 15.81
N GLY A 79 -0.75 -9.21 15.61
CA GLY A 79 0.38 -10.13 15.65
C GLY A 79 0.55 -10.96 14.37
N ASP A 80 -0.02 -10.52 13.25
CA ASP A 80 0.00 -11.27 11.98
C ASP A 80 1.41 -11.45 11.41
N TYR A 81 2.36 -10.62 11.84
CA TYR A 81 3.76 -10.63 11.40
C TYR A 81 4.70 -11.25 12.45
N GLY A 82 4.16 -11.94 13.45
CA GLY A 82 4.94 -12.61 14.49
C GLY A 82 5.37 -11.70 15.65
N ASN A 83 6.01 -12.32 16.65
CA ASN A 83 6.29 -11.68 17.96
C ASN A 83 7.36 -10.57 17.91
N LEU A 84 8.15 -10.50 16.84
CA LEU A 84 9.20 -9.49 16.67
C LEU A 84 8.66 -8.19 16.05
N ALA A 85 7.46 -8.22 15.49
CA ALA A 85 6.84 -7.05 14.91
C ALA A 85 6.46 -6.03 15.99
N SER A 86 6.95 -4.80 15.85
CA SER A 86 6.56 -3.70 16.72
C SER A 86 5.48 -2.84 16.05
N LEU A 87 4.60 -2.28 16.89
CA LEU A 87 3.60 -1.33 16.45
C LEU A 87 4.29 0.02 16.14
N PRO A 88 4.06 0.62 14.95
CA PRO A 88 4.50 1.98 14.67
C PRO A 88 4.03 2.97 15.73
N LYS A 89 4.94 3.86 16.17
CA LYS A 89 4.62 4.95 17.12
C LYS A 89 3.71 6.00 16.50
N GLN A 90 3.81 6.19 15.18
CA GLN A 90 2.98 7.13 14.43
C GLN A 90 2.48 6.54 13.11
N LEU A 91 1.27 6.93 12.72
CA LEU A 91 0.66 6.61 11.43
C LEU A 91 0.20 7.90 10.76
N TRP A 92 0.68 8.19 9.56
CA TRP A 92 0.28 9.37 8.78
C TRP A 92 -0.48 8.95 7.53
N VAL A 93 -1.77 9.29 7.47
CA VAL A 93 -2.67 8.96 6.36
C VAL A 93 -3.02 10.25 5.63
N LEU A 94 -2.60 10.35 4.37
CA LEU A 94 -2.70 11.58 3.59
C LEU A 94 -3.72 11.39 2.46
N ASP A 95 -4.77 12.22 2.47
CA ASP A 95 -5.81 12.21 1.44
C ASP A 95 -6.39 10.81 1.16
N SER A 96 -6.59 10.03 2.23
CA SER A 96 -7.24 8.73 2.17
C SER A 96 -8.53 8.79 2.98
N VAL A 97 -9.62 8.30 2.39
CA VAL A 97 -10.86 8.06 3.11
C VAL A 97 -10.75 6.71 3.82
N PRO A 98 -10.75 6.66 5.17
CA PRO A 98 -10.75 5.40 5.91
C PRO A 98 -12.10 4.68 5.77
N GLY A 99 -12.06 3.35 5.74
CA GLY A 99 -13.25 2.51 5.66
C GLY A 99 -13.55 1.97 4.25
N ASN A 100 -14.49 1.02 4.21
CA ASN A 100 -14.99 0.50 2.94
C ASN A 100 -15.93 1.52 2.31
N VAL A 101 -15.64 1.90 1.07
CA VAL A 101 -16.59 2.66 0.27
C VAL A 101 -17.70 1.69 -0.10
N ASN A 102 -18.90 1.92 0.44
CA ASN A 102 -20.06 1.14 0.03
C ASN A 102 -20.27 1.39 -1.47
N PRO A 103 -20.25 0.36 -2.34
CA PRO A 103 -20.41 0.55 -3.78
C PRO A 103 -21.73 1.26 -4.14
N GLU A 104 -22.75 1.18 -3.29
CA GLU A 104 -24.02 1.91 -3.48
C GLU A 104 -23.93 3.43 -3.23
N ASN A 105 -22.91 3.88 -2.48
CA ASN A 105 -22.67 5.30 -2.18
C ASN A 105 -21.48 5.88 -2.95
N SER A 106 -20.75 5.05 -3.69
CA SER A 106 -19.84 5.53 -4.72
C SER A 106 -20.71 5.95 -5.89
N ASP A 107 -20.48 7.11 -6.50
CA ASP A 107 -21.24 7.58 -7.67
C ASP A 107 -21.07 6.67 -8.92
N GLY A 108 -20.59 5.44 -8.71
CA GLY A 108 -20.25 4.46 -9.73
C GLY A 108 -19.17 5.00 -10.65
N GLU A 109 -18.39 6.01 -10.25
CA GLU A 109 -17.49 6.72 -11.17
C GLU A 109 -16.45 5.77 -11.77
N VAL A 110 -15.85 4.91 -10.95
CA VAL A 110 -14.89 3.90 -11.42
C VAL A 110 -15.58 2.88 -12.33
N GLU A 111 -16.78 2.43 -11.99
CA GLU A 111 -17.54 1.50 -12.83
C GLU A 111 -17.99 2.12 -14.15
N LYS A 112 -18.39 3.41 -14.14
CA LYS A 112 -18.74 4.20 -15.32
C LYS A 112 -17.51 4.38 -16.21
N VAL A 113 -16.35 4.69 -15.63
CA VAL A 113 -15.09 4.80 -16.37
C VAL A 113 -14.71 3.44 -16.99
N LEU A 114 -14.75 2.35 -16.23
CA LEU A 114 -14.45 1.01 -16.75
C LEU A 114 -15.43 0.57 -17.83
N LYS A 115 -16.73 0.80 -17.66
CA LYS A 115 -17.75 0.56 -18.71
C LYS A 115 -17.50 1.40 -19.95
N THR A 116 -17.10 2.66 -19.76
CA THR A 116 -16.76 3.56 -20.88
C THR A 116 -15.55 3.03 -21.63
N LEU A 117 -14.48 2.64 -20.92
CA LEU A 117 -13.27 2.07 -21.52
C LEU A 117 -13.55 0.75 -22.26
N GLN A 118 -14.40 -0.12 -21.71
CA GLN A 118 -14.85 -1.35 -22.38
C GLN A 118 -15.70 -1.08 -23.62
N GLY A 119 -16.41 0.06 -23.64
CA GLY A 119 -17.19 0.51 -24.79
C GLY A 119 -16.38 1.24 -25.86
N LEU A 120 -15.10 1.56 -25.60
CA LEU A 120 -14.24 2.18 -26.60
C LEU A 120 -13.75 1.13 -27.63
N PRO A 121 -13.61 1.52 -28.91
CA PRO A 121 -13.03 0.64 -29.90
C PRO A 121 -11.58 0.30 -29.54
N SER A 122 -11.17 -0.95 -29.75
CA SER A 122 -9.84 -1.48 -29.42
C SER A 122 -8.69 -0.79 -30.16
N LEU A 123 -9.01 -0.08 -31.23
CA LEU A 123 -8.08 0.70 -32.04
C LEU A 123 -8.66 2.10 -32.22
N VAL A 124 -8.02 3.09 -31.60
CA VAL A 124 -8.26 4.50 -31.93
C VAL A 124 -7.40 4.83 -33.15
N PRO A 125 -7.98 5.20 -34.30
CA PRO A 125 -7.20 5.56 -35.48
C PRO A 125 -6.30 6.76 -35.15
N SER A 126 -5.02 6.68 -35.45
CA SER A 126 -4.15 7.85 -35.29
C SER A 126 -4.62 8.94 -36.24
N ARG A 127 -4.77 10.16 -35.74
CA ARG A 127 -4.92 11.32 -36.62
C ARG A 127 -3.57 11.53 -37.34
N LYS A 128 -3.60 11.47 -38.67
CA LYS A 128 -2.54 12.04 -39.52
C LYS A 128 -2.81 13.52 -39.71
#